data_AF-A0A0U2Q7Y1-F1
#
_entry.id   AF-A0A0U2Q7Y1-F1
#
_cell.length_a   1.000
_cell.length_b   1.000
_cell.length_c   1.000
_cell.angle_alpha   90.00
_cell.angle_beta   90.00
_cell.angle_gamma   90.00
#
_symmetry.space_group_name_H-M   'P 1'
#
loop_
_entity.id
_entity.type
_entity.pdbx_description
1 polymer ?
#
loop_
_entity_poly.entity_id
_entity_poly.type
_entity_poly.pdbx_seq_one_letter_code
_entity_poly.pdbx_strand_id
1 'polypeptide(L)'
;PRDVTAAVSRVPGVSSVEVKLGVMSTEQRQQLQTDLRGGAPAREIPFARPDSLTQVLAVASGKGGVGKSTVTVNLALAMAQRGRKVGILDADIYGHSVPAMLGVADERPTQVEEMIMPVPAQGMSVISIGMLKPRREQVVAWRGPMLDRALVQMLSDVFWGDLDVLLLDLPPG
;
A
#
# COMPACT_ATOMS: atom_id res chain seq x y z
N PRO A 1 -29.94 0.20 -15.54
CA PRO A 1 -31.08 -0.78 -15.56
C PRO A 1 -31.56 -1.13 -16.97
N ARG A 2 -31.88 -0.14 -17.82
CA ARG A 2 -32.37 -0.37 -19.19
C ARG A 2 -31.42 -1.19 -20.07
N ASP A 3 -30.12 -0.93 -20.00
CA ASP A 3 -29.12 -1.68 -20.80
C ASP A 3 -29.00 -3.15 -20.37
N VAL A 4 -29.08 -3.41 -19.06
CA VAL A 4 -29.04 -4.77 -18.51
C VAL A 4 -30.28 -5.56 -18.93
N THR A 5 -31.47 -4.96 -18.81
CA THR A 5 -32.72 -5.56 -19.29
C THR A 5 -32.64 -5.86 -20.79
N ALA A 6 -32.22 -4.88 -21.60
CA ALA A 6 -32.13 -5.04 -23.05
C ALA A 6 -31.11 -6.11 -23.49
N ALA A 7 -30.03 -6.30 -22.74
CA ALA A 7 -29.04 -7.34 -22.99
C ALA A 7 -29.56 -8.74 -22.61
N VAL A 8 -30.14 -8.87 -21.41
CA VAL A 8 -30.60 -10.16 -20.88
C VAL A 8 -31.85 -10.67 -21.61
N SER A 9 -32.75 -9.78 -22.04
CA SER A 9 -33.94 -10.15 -22.82
C SER A 9 -33.64 -10.74 -24.20
N ARG A 10 -32.40 -10.63 -24.71
CA ARG A 10 -31.99 -11.24 -25.98
C ARG A 10 -31.50 -12.68 -25.84
N VAL A 11 -31.37 -13.19 -24.60
CA VAL A 11 -30.93 -14.56 -24.34
C VAL A 11 -32.09 -15.52 -24.62
N PRO A 12 -31.90 -16.57 -25.45
CA PRO A 12 -32.95 -17.53 -25.76
C PRO A 12 -33.53 -18.18 -24.50
N GLY A 13 -34.87 -18.20 -24.39
CA GLY A 13 -35.58 -18.79 -23.26
C GLY A 13 -35.96 -17.83 -22.13
N VAL A 14 -35.53 -16.56 -22.17
CA VAL A 14 -35.91 -15.55 -21.17
C VAL A 14 -37.22 -14.86 -21.58
N SER A 15 -38.26 -14.97 -20.74
CA SER A 15 -39.59 -14.40 -20.99
C SER A 15 -39.84 -13.07 -20.27
N SER A 16 -39.15 -12.80 -19.17
CA SER A 16 -39.22 -11.52 -18.44
C SER A 16 -37.92 -11.25 -17.67
N VAL A 17 -37.63 -9.97 -17.40
CA VAL A 17 -36.45 -9.54 -16.64
C VAL A 17 -36.85 -8.47 -15.64
N GLU A 18 -36.60 -8.72 -14.36
CA GLU A 18 -36.78 -7.75 -13.27
C GLU A 18 -35.40 -7.34 -12.73
N VAL A 19 -35.11 -6.03 -12.67
CA VAL A 19 -33.84 -5.50 -12.16
C VAL A 19 -34.10 -4.74 -10.86
N LYS A 20 -33.66 -5.30 -9.74
CA LYS A 20 -33.72 -4.64 -8.42
C LYS A 20 -32.37 -3.99 -8.12
N LEU A 21 -32.37 -2.67 -7.95
CA LEU A 21 -31.20 -1.94 -7.48
C LEU A 21 -31.27 -1.85 -5.96
N GLY A 22 -30.23 -2.36 -5.30
CA GLY A 22 -30.13 -2.35 -3.85
C GLY A 22 -28.71 -1.99 -3.40
N VAL A 23 -28.55 -1.76 -2.11
CA VAL A 23 -27.22 -1.57 -1.50
C VAL A 23 -26.63 -2.95 -1.24
N MET A 24 -25.40 -3.18 -1.69
CA MET A 24 -24.72 -4.46 -1.48
C MET A 24 -24.41 -4.69 -0.01
N SER A 25 -24.64 -5.92 0.48
CA SER A 25 -24.15 -6.36 1.79
C SER A 25 -22.62 -6.46 1.80
N THR A 26 -22.03 -6.57 2.99
CA THR A 26 -20.58 -6.76 3.15
C THR A 26 -20.11 -8.05 2.48
N GLU A 27 -20.84 -9.16 2.62
CA GLU A 27 -20.47 -10.42 1.93
C GLU A 27 -20.61 -10.30 0.42
N GLN A 28 -21.66 -9.64 -0.08
CA GLN A 28 -21.85 -9.43 -1.52
C GLN A 28 -20.73 -8.56 -2.13
N ARG A 29 -20.24 -7.56 -1.39
CA ARG A 29 -19.09 -6.76 -1.83
C ARG A 29 -17.80 -7.57 -1.86
N GLN A 30 -17.58 -8.44 -0.87
CA GLN A 30 -16.40 -9.32 -0.83
C GLN A 30 -16.44 -10.34 -1.97
N GLN A 31 -17.57 -11.00 -2.20
CA GLN A 31 -17.73 -11.95 -3.30
C GLN A 31 -17.51 -11.27 -4.66
N LEU A 32 -18.12 -10.10 -4.88
CA LEU A 32 -17.91 -9.33 -6.10
C LEU A 32 -16.45 -8.90 -6.27
N GLN A 33 -15.76 -8.52 -5.18
CA GLN A 33 -14.33 -8.24 -5.25
C GLN A 33 -13.51 -9.46 -5.66
N THR A 34 -13.82 -10.64 -5.13
CA THR A 34 -13.16 -11.90 -5.50
C THR A 34 -13.38 -12.24 -6.96
N ASP A 35 -14.62 -12.11 -7.44
CA ASP A 35 -15.00 -12.39 -8.83
C ASP A 35 -14.33 -11.40 -9.79
N LEU A 36 -14.32 -10.10 -9.45
CA LEU A 36 -13.65 -9.04 -10.23
C LEU A 36 -12.11 -9.18 -10.24
N ARG A 37 -11.54 -9.85 -9.22
CA ARG A 37 -10.10 -10.18 -9.14
C ARG A 37 -9.74 -11.49 -9.84
N GLY A 38 -10.70 -12.17 -10.49
CA GLY A 38 -10.45 -13.42 -11.20
C GLY A 38 -10.08 -14.59 -10.29
N GLY A 39 -10.57 -14.59 -9.04
CA GLY A 39 -10.32 -15.67 -8.08
C GLY A 39 -8.94 -15.66 -7.42
N ALA A 40 -8.10 -14.67 -7.69
CA ALA A 40 -6.83 -14.50 -6.97
C ALA A 40 -7.12 -14.06 -5.51
N PRO A 41 -6.55 -14.74 -4.49
CA PRO A 41 -6.73 -14.33 -3.10
C PRO A 41 -6.24 -12.89 -2.92
N ALA A 42 -6.96 -12.12 -2.10
CA ALA A 42 -6.49 -10.80 -1.73
C ALA A 42 -5.15 -10.94 -1.02
N ARG A 43 -4.12 -10.21 -1.50
CA ARG A 43 -2.85 -10.10 -0.79
C ARG A 43 -3.15 -9.57 0.61
N GLU A 44 -2.88 -10.41 1.61
CA GLU A 44 -3.15 -10.10 3.00
C GLU A 44 -2.08 -9.13 3.52
N ILE A 45 -2.51 -8.07 4.19
CA ILE A 45 -1.60 -7.13 4.85
C ILE A 45 -1.41 -7.65 6.28
N PRO A 46 -0.20 -8.07 6.69
CA PRO A 46 0.00 -8.74 7.98
C PRO A 46 -0.48 -7.92 9.18
N PHE A 47 -0.35 -6.59 9.10
CA PHE A 47 -0.73 -5.65 10.16
C PHE A 47 -2.22 -5.28 10.16
N ALA A 48 -2.97 -5.70 9.14
CA ALA A 48 -4.43 -5.53 9.10
C ALA A 48 -5.17 -6.69 9.77
N ARG A 49 -4.45 -7.74 10.18
CA ARG A 49 -5.02 -8.89 10.87
C ARG A 49 -5.45 -8.51 12.30
N PRO A 50 -6.57 -9.06 12.81
CA PRO A 50 -7.07 -8.71 14.14
C PRO A 50 -6.12 -9.01 15.31
N ASP A 51 -5.22 -9.97 15.14
CA ASP A 51 -4.22 -10.40 16.11
C ASP A 51 -2.88 -9.66 15.99
N SER A 52 -2.73 -8.79 14.99
CA SER A 52 -1.54 -7.98 14.81
C SER A 52 -1.41 -6.95 15.93
N LEU A 53 -0.25 -6.95 16.59
CA LEU A 53 0.13 -5.93 17.58
C LEU A 53 0.89 -4.74 16.97
N THR A 54 1.24 -4.83 15.68
CA THR A 54 1.94 -3.74 14.99
C THR A 54 1.06 -2.50 14.91
N GLN A 55 1.55 -1.38 15.46
CA GLN A 55 0.88 -0.09 15.37
C GLN A 55 1.26 0.61 14.06
N VAL A 56 0.28 0.93 13.22
CA VAL A 56 0.51 1.68 11.98
C VAL A 56 0.25 3.17 12.22
N LEU A 57 1.27 4.00 11.98
CA LEU A 57 1.21 5.45 12.18
C LEU A 57 1.36 6.18 10.84
N ALA A 58 0.27 6.77 10.36
CA ALA A 58 0.29 7.59 9.15
C ALA A 58 0.70 9.03 9.46
N VAL A 59 1.72 9.52 8.76
CA VAL A 59 2.18 10.91 8.82
C VAL A 59 1.77 11.60 7.53
N ALA A 60 0.89 12.59 7.63
CA ALA A 60 0.32 13.33 6.51
C ALA A 60 0.57 14.83 6.64
N SER A 61 0.49 15.55 5.51
CA SER A 61 0.62 17.02 5.49
C SER A 61 -0.20 17.63 4.37
N GLY A 62 -0.89 18.74 4.64
CA GLY A 62 -1.69 19.45 3.63
C GLY A 62 -0.88 20.24 2.59
N LYS A 63 0.44 20.36 2.75
CA LYS A 63 1.35 21.05 1.82
C LYS A 63 2.70 20.36 1.77
N GLY A 64 3.35 20.41 0.60
CA GLY A 64 4.75 19.99 0.46
C GLY A 64 5.70 20.90 1.23
N GLY A 65 6.83 20.35 1.69
CA GLY A 65 7.91 21.12 2.31
C GLY A 65 7.73 21.48 3.79
N VAL A 66 6.68 20.99 4.47
CA VAL A 66 6.45 21.25 5.91
C VAL A 66 7.33 20.43 6.85
N GLY A 67 8.24 19.60 6.32
CA GLY A 67 9.11 18.72 7.11
C GLY A 67 8.47 17.41 7.54
N LYS A 68 7.40 16.96 6.86
CA LYS A 68 6.72 15.67 7.11
C LYS A 68 7.70 14.49 7.21
N SER A 69 8.50 14.25 6.18
CA SER A 69 9.48 13.15 6.14
C SER A 69 10.54 13.29 7.24
N THR A 70 10.94 14.52 7.57
CA THR A 70 11.84 14.80 8.69
C THR A 70 11.24 14.38 10.02
N VAL A 71 9.97 14.70 10.27
CA VAL A 71 9.25 14.26 11.46
C VAL A 71 9.14 12.74 11.48
N THR A 72 8.77 12.11 10.36
CA THR A 72 8.67 10.65 10.23
C THR A 72 9.97 9.95 10.60
N VAL A 73 11.09 10.36 10.01
CA VAL A 73 12.42 9.75 10.26
C VAL A 73 12.86 9.94 11.71
N ASN A 74 12.72 11.14 12.27
CA ASN A 74 13.14 11.39 13.65
C ASN A 74 12.27 10.66 14.67
N LEU A 75 10.96 10.56 14.42
CA LEU A 75 10.05 9.80 15.27
C LEU A 75 10.41 8.30 15.24
N ALA A 76 10.67 7.77 14.05
CA ALA A 76 11.08 6.38 13.87
C ALA A 76 12.40 6.08 14.60
N LEU A 77 13.42 6.94 14.43
CA LEU A 77 14.70 6.82 15.14
C LEU A 77 14.53 6.86 16.65
N ALA A 78 13.70 7.78 17.16
CA ALA A 78 13.45 7.90 18.59
C ALA A 78 12.69 6.69 19.17
N MET A 79 11.86 6.01 18.37
CA MET A 79 11.21 4.76 18.76
C MET A 79 12.21 3.59 18.73
N ALA A 80 13.05 3.50 17.69
CA ALA A 80 14.08 2.47 17.56
C ALA A 80 15.11 2.56 18.70
N GLN A 81 15.54 3.77 19.07
CA GLN A 81 16.44 4.01 20.22
C GLN A 81 15.83 3.58 21.57
N ARG A 82 14.50 3.49 21.66
CA ARG A 82 13.79 2.95 22.83
C ARG A 82 13.58 1.43 22.75
N GLY A 83 14.23 0.75 21.81
CA GLY A 83 14.19 -0.69 21.63
C GLY A 83 12.97 -1.21 20.87
N ARG A 84 12.19 -0.34 20.21
CA ARG A 84 11.07 -0.77 19.37
C ARG A 84 11.58 -1.30 18.03
N LYS A 85 10.91 -2.32 17.50
CA LYS A 85 11.10 -2.82 16.13
C LYS A 85 10.31 -1.91 15.17
N VAL A 86 11.01 -1.09 14.40
CA VAL A 86 10.40 0.00 13.62
C VAL A 86 10.58 -0.23 12.12
N GLY A 87 9.48 -0.04 11.38
CA GLY A 87 9.46 0.05 9.93
C GLY A 87 9.11 1.46 9.46
N ILE A 88 9.66 1.88 8.32
CA ILE A 88 9.25 3.10 7.60
C ILE A 88 8.88 2.73 6.17
N LEU A 89 7.65 3.08 5.78
CA LEU A 89 7.19 3.04 4.40
C LEU A 89 7.06 4.48 3.89
N ASP A 90 7.87 4.83 2.91
CA ASP A 90 7.80 6.11 2.23
C ASP A 90 6.95 6.01 0.95
N ALA A 91 5.77 6.61 1.00
CA ALA A 91 4.77 6.61 -0.07
C ALA A 91 4.83 7.88 -0.93
N ASP A 92 5.78 8.79 -0.69
CA ASP A 92 5.90 10.03 -1.46
C ASP A 92 6.66 9.79 -2.78
N ILE A 93 5.91 9.55 -3.84
CA ILE A 93 6.44 9.25 -5.18
C ILE A 93 7.39 10.33 -5.73
N TYR A 94 6.99 11.60 -5.55
CA TYR A 94 7.62 12.75 -6.17
C TYR A 94 8.68 13.38 -5.26
N GLY A 95 8.47 13.28 -3.94
CA GLY A 95 9.31 13.88 -2.91
C GLY A 95 10.01 12.90 -1.96
N HIS A 96 10.09 11.60 -2.30
CA HIS A 96 10.77 10.60 -1.47
C HIS A 96 12.14 11.10 -1.00
N SER A 97 12.28 11.25 0.31
CA SER A 97 13.49 11.77 0.95
C SER A 97 13.97 10.88 2.08
N VAL A 98 13.12 9.96 2.55
CA VAL A 98 13.44 9.05 3.66
C VAL A 98 14.71 8.24 3.41
N PRO A 99 14.91 7.58 2.25
CA PRO A 99 16.16 6.85 1.98
C PRO A 99 17.41 7.73 2.05
N ALA A 100 17.32 8.95 1.51
CA ALA A 100 18.44 9.88 1.50
C ALA A 100 18.77 10.38 2.92
N MET A 101 17.75 10.70 3.72
CA MET A 101 17.91 11.12 5.11
C MET A 101 18.56 10.03 5.99
N LEU A 102 18.34 8.76 5.65
CA LEU A 102 18.90 7.61 6.36
C LEU A 102 20.25 7.14 5.81
N GLY A 103 20.77 7.80 4.76
CA GLY A 103 22.05 7.42 4.14
C GLY A 103 21.99 6.16 3.28
N VAL A 104 20.79 5.69 2.94
CA VAL A 104 20.54 4.46 2.15
C VAL A 104 19.90 4.80 0.80
N ALA A 105 20.28 5.95 0.26
CA ALA A 105 19.69 6.52 -0.93
C ALA A 105 19.92 5.63 -2.17
N ASP A 106 21.12 5.05 -2.27
CA ASP A 106 21.56 4.19 -3.37
C ASP A 106 21.27 2.70 -3.13
N GLU A 107 20.79 2.36 -1.93
CA GLU A 107 20.42 1.00 -1.58
C GLU A 107 19.10 0.60 -2.24
N ARG A 108 18.96 -0.70 -2.53
CA ARG A 108 17.75 -1.26 -3.11
C ARG A 108 17.23 -2.44 -2.29
N PRO A 109 15.90 -2.59 -2.16
CA PRO A 109 15.28 -3.78 -1.62
C PRO A 109 15.73 -5.01 -2.40
N THR A 110 15.97 -6.10 -1.68
CA THR A 110 16.36 -7.37 -2.30
C THR A 110 15.11 -8.21 -2.53
N GLN A 111 14.88 -8.68 -3.75
CA GLN A 111 13.81 -9.61 -4.04
C GLN A 111 14.22 -11.03 -3.66
N VAL A 112 13.40 -11.71 -2.87
CA VAL A 112 13.59 -13.11 -2.45
C VAL A 112 12.31 -13.86 -2.77
N GLU A 113 12.35 -14.66 -3.83
CA GLU A 113 11.15 -15.31 -4.40
C GLU A 113 10.04 -14.28 -4.69
N GLU A 114 8.88 -14.42 -4.04
CA GLU A 114 7.75 -13.49 -4.15
C GLU A 114 7.82 -12.33 -3.14
N MET A 115 8.75 -12.37 -2.18
CA MET A 115 8.88 -11.36 -1.13
C MET A 115 9.94 -10.29 -1.45
N ILE A 116 9.76 -9.13 -0.84
CA ILE A 116 10.69 -7.99 -0.92
C ILE A 116 11.32 -7.79 0.46
N MET A 117 12.63 -7.95 0.57
CA MET A 117 13.37 -7.64 1.79
C MET A 117 13.58 -6.12 1.88
N PRO A 118 13.12 -5.46 2.96
CA PRO A 118 13.32 -4.03 3.13
C PRO A 118 14.79 -3.70 3.35
N VAL A 119 15.17 -2.44 3.09
CA VAL A 119 16.53 -1.97 3.31
C VAL A 119 16.74 -1.69 4.81
N PRO A 120 17.73 -2.33 5.46
CA PRO A 120 18.04 -2.02 6.85
C PRO A 120 18.74 -0.67 6.96
N ALA A 121 18.28 0.19 7.86
CA ALA A 121 18.89 1.50 8.11
C ALA A 121 18.73 1.91 9.57
N GLN A 122 19.85 2.21 10.26
CA GLN A 122 19.85 2.74 11.63
C GLN A 122 19.00 1.92 12.63
N GLY A 123 19.01 0.59 12.51
CA GLY A 123 18.23 -0.31 13.36
C GLY A 123 16.73 -0.43 12.98
N MET A 124 16.35 0.06 11.80
CA MET A 124 14.98 0.05 11.29
C MET A 124 14.92 -0.62 9.91
N SER A 125 13.72 -1.06 9.51
CA SER A 125 13.44 -1.54 8.16
C SER A 125 12.83 -0.42 7.31
N VAL A 126 13.34 -0.18 6.11
CA VAL A 126 12.91 0.93 5.26
C VAL A 126 12.52 0.43 3.87
N ILE A 127 11.38 0.90 3.39
CA ILE A 127 10.98 0.77 2.00
C ILE A 127 10.50 2.15 1.51
N SER A 128 10.78 2.47 0.26
CA SER A 128 10.27 3.68 -0.39
C SER A 128 9.81 3.34 -1.80
N ILE A 129 8.73 3.98 -2.27
CA ILE A 129 8.30 3.86 -3.68
C ILE A 129 9.44 4.25 -4.63
N GLY A 130 10.29 5.21 -4.23
CA GLY A 130 11.46 5.62 -5.02
C GLY A 130 12.45 4.49 -5.28
N MET A 131 12.58 3.53 -4.35
CA MET A 131 13.49 2.39 -4.47
C MET A 131 13.03 1.34 -5.49
N LEU A 132 11.73 1.27 -5.77
CA LEU A 132 11.15 0.31 -6.72
C LEU A 132 11.31 0.76 -8.19
N LYS A 133 11.82 1.98 -8.42
CA LYS A 133 12.08 2.48 -9.77
C LYS A 133 13.26 1.71 -10.39
N PRO A 134 13.16 1.25 -11.65
CA PRO A 134 14.28 0.61 -12.35
C PRO A 134 15.53 1.50 -12.36
N ARG A 135 15.36 2.82 -12.52
CA ARG A 135 16.41 3.83 -12.44
C ARG A 135 15.93 5.02 -11.61
N ARG A 136 16.82 5.62 -10.81
CA ARG A 136 16.51 6.79 -9.95
C ARG A 136 15.94 7.97 -10.73
N GLU A 137 16.51 8.26 -11.90
CA GLU A 137 16.10 9.38 -12.76
C GLU A 137 14.81 9.11 -13.56
N GLN A 138 14.30 7.87 -13.55
CA GLN A 138 13.13 7.53 -14.36
C GLN A 138 11.87 8.17 -13.78
N VAL A 139 11.30 9.11 -14.53
CA VAL A 139 9.99 9.69 -14.24
C VAL A 139 8.92 8.70 -14.70
N VAL A 140 8.27 8.07 -13.72
CA VAL A 140 7.09 7.22 -13.96
C VAL A 140 5.85 8.07 -13.69
N ALA A 141 4.92 8.15 -14.65
CA ALA A 141 3.64 8.80 -14.44
C ALA A 141 2.73 7.88 -13.63
N TRP A 142 2.66 8.10 -12.33
CA TRP A 142 1.83 7.28 -11.43
C TRP A 142 0.37 7.74 -11.50
N ARG A 143 -0.50 6.83 -11.93
CA ARG A 143 -1.96 7.03 -11.83
C ARG A 143 -2.43 6.57 -10.45
N GLY A 144 -3.47 7.19 -9.88
CA GLY A 144 -4.01 6.84 -8.56
C GLY A 144 -4.16 5.32 -8.31
N PRO A 145 -4.80 4.56 -9.22
CA PRO A 145 -4.93 3.11 -9.07
C PRO A 145 -3.61 2.33 -9.05
N MET A 146 -2.54 2.87 -9.65
CA MET A 146 -1.21 2.26 -9.59
C MET A 146 -0.53 2.53 -8.26
N LEU A 147 -0.67 3.75 -7.72
CA LEU A 147 -0.15 4.11 -6.40
C LEU A 147 -0.82 3.26 -5.31
N ASP A 148 -2.14 3.12 -5.36
CA ASP A 148 -2.88 2.29 -4.40
C ASP A 148 -2.41 0.82 -4.45
N ARG A 149 -2.22 0.28 -5.66
CA ARG A 149 -1.67 -1.07 -5.84
C ARG A 149 -0.25 -1.21 -5.31
N ALA A 150 0.61 -0.22 -5.57
CA ALA A 150 1.98 -0.23 -5.09
C ALA A 150 2.05 -0.15 -3.56
N LEU A 151 1.20 0.68 -2.94
CA LEU A 151 1.09 0.76 -1.48
C LEU A 151 0.63 -0.56 -0.88
N VAL A 152 -0.44 -1.16 -1.41
CA VAL A 152 -0.93 -2.47 -0.95
C VAL A 152 0.18 -3.51 -1.11
N GLN A 153 0.89 -3.52 -2.24
CA GLN A 153 2.01 -4.42 -2.47
C GLN A 153 3.16 -4.22 -1.46
N MET A 154 3.52 -2.98 -1.12
CA MET A 154 4.55 -2.70 -0.12
C MET A 154 4.12 -3.08 1.30
N LEU A 155 2.81 -3.09 1.57
CA LEU A 155 2.27 -3.53 2.84
C LEU A 155 2.15 -5.06 2.93
N SER A 156 1.90 -5.76 1.82
CA SER A 156 1.69 -7.21 1.79
C SER A 156 2.93 -8.03 1.46
N ASP A 157 3.74 -7.59 0.49
CA ASP A 157 4.79 -8.41 -0.13
C ASP A 157 6.17 -8.11 0.48
N VAL A 158 6.29 -7.05 1.28
CA VAL A 158 7.54 -6.73 1.99
C VAL A 158 7.63 -7.57 3.26
N PHE A 159 8.78 -8.21 3.46
CA PHE A 159 9.06 -8.95 4.68
C PHE A 159 9.44 -7.98 5.82
N TRP A 160 8.43 -7.46 6.50
CA TRP A 160 8.60 -6.53 7.61
C TRP A 160 9.08 -7.20 8.91
N GLY A 161 8.93 -8.52 9.01
CA GLY A 161 9.11 -9.24 10.26
C GLY A 161 8.06 -8.87 11.30
N ASP A 162 8.43 -9.01 12.56
CA ASP A 162 7.58 -8.70 13.72
C ASP A 162 7.80 -7.24 14.14
N LEU A 163 7.04 -6.30 13.57
CA LEU A 163 7.17 -4.87 13.89
C LEU A 163 6.33 -4.48 15.11
N ASP A 164 6.88 -3.64 15.98
CA ASP A 164 6.08 -2.91 16.97
C ASP A 164 5.35 -1.74 16.31
N VAL A 165 6.02 -1.02 15.41
CA VAL A 165 5.49 0.20 14.78
C VAL A 165 5.90 0.26 13.31
N LEU A 166 4.94 0.58 12.43
CA LEU A 166 5.17 0.94 11.03
C LEU A 166 4.76 2.40 10.80
N LEU A 167 5.70 3.26 10.43
CA LEU A 167 5.41 4.64 10.06
C LEU A 167 5.20 4.75 8.55
N LEU A 168 4.10 5.38 8.14
CA LEU A 168 3.78 5.66 6.74
C LEU A 168 4.02 7.14 6.47
N ASP A 169 5.01 7.46 5.63
CA ASP A 169 5.24 8.81 5.13
C ASP A 169 4.38 9.03 3.89
N LEU A 170 3.21 9.66 4.06
CA LEU A 170 2.22 9.81 2.99
C LEU A 170 2.60 10.95 2.03
N PRO A 171 2.19 10.93 0.75
CA PRO A 171 2.36 12.08 -0.12
C PRO A 171 1.62 13.31 0.41
N PRO A 172 2.05 14.54 0.08
CA PRO A 172 1.35 15.76 0.49
C PRO A 172 0.01 15.91 -0.25
N GLY A 173 -0.99 16.43 0.45
CA GLY A 173 -2.36 16.60 -0.07
C GLY A 173 -3.42 16.10 0.88
#